data_AF-A0A843CY84-F1
#
_entry.id   AF-A0A843CY84-F1
#
_cell.length_a   1.000
_cell.length_b   1.000
_cell.length_c   1.000
_cell.angle_alpha   90.00
_cell.angle_beta   90.00
_cell.angle_gamma   90.00
#
_symmetry.space_group_name_H-M   'P 1'
#
loop_
_entity.id
_entity.type
_entity.pdbx_description
1 polymer ?
#
loop_
_entity_poly.entity_id
_entity_poly.type
_entity_poly.pdbx_seq_one_letter_code
_entity_poly.pdbx_strand_id
1 'polypeptide(L)'
;MRKKFAVLLLLAAVIFAAGCVAEETAEKGDTVAVYYTLSLDDGTVYESNVGKTPLSFTVGAGQMISGFDAAVEGMKVGETKKVRLSPAEAYGEITDDMLQTVPAAELAAQVGRTVSSGDVLQVTINTGSGYQ
;
A
#
# COMPACT_ATOMS: atom_id res chain seq x y z
N MET A 1 -76.99 2.61 27.01
CA MET A 1 -75.61 3.15 27.07
C MET A 1 -74.63 2.06 26.62
N ARG A 2 -74.05 2.18 25.43
CA ARG A 2 -72.97 1.32 24.93
C ARG A 2 -71.78 2.21 24.60
N LYS A 3 -70.83 2.33 25.54
CA LYS A 3 -69.54 2.99 25.31
C LYS A 3 -68.44 1.98 25.62
N LYS A 4 -67.90 1.36 24.58
CA LYS A 4 -66.60 0.69 24.61
C LYS A 4 -65.78 1.26 23.46
N PHE A 5 -65.22 2.45 23.71
CA PHE A 5 -64.07 2.93 22.97
C PHE A 5 -62.84 2.30 23.62
N ALA A 6 -62.25 1.34 22.93
CA ALA A 6 -60.88 0.90 23.19
C ALA A 6 -60.26 0.65 21.82
N VAL A 7 -59.96 1.76 21.14
CA VAL A 7 -58.98 1.81 20.06
C VAL A 7 -57.64 1.58 20.74
N LEU A 8 -57.21 0.31 20.80
CA LEU A 8 -55.85 -0.04 21.18
C LEU A 8 -55.09 -0.29 19.87
N LEU A 9 -54.49 0.80 19.39
CA LEU A 9 -53.39 0.82 18.43
C LEU A 9 -52.27 -0.07 18.98
N LEU A 10 -52.27 -1.35 18.59
CA LEU A 10 -51.10 -2.20 18.66
C LEU A 10 -50.13 -1.71 17.60
N LEU A 11 -49.35 -0.71 18.03
CA LEU A 11 -48.13 -0.22 17.42
C LEU A 11 -47.27 -1.40 16.91
N ALA A 12 -47.05 -1.41 15.60
CA ALA A 12 -45.80 -1.76 14.93
C ALA A 12 -44.84 -2.69 15.71
N ALA A 13 -45.12 -3.99 15.68
CA ALA A 13 -44.04 -4.95 15.51
C ALA A 13 -43.73 -5.02 14.01
N VAL A 14 -42.48 -5.36 13.62
CA VAL A 14 -41.96 -5.47 12.23
C VAL A 14 -41.47 -4.09 11.73
N ILE A 15 -40.19 -3.70 11.66
CA ILE A 15 -38.88 -4.38 11.59
C ILE A 15 -37.84 -3.39 12.15
N PHE A 16 -37.34 -3.58 13.37
CA PHE A 16 -36.02 -3.09 13.72
C PHE A 16 -35.09 -4.29 13.57
N ALA A 17 -34.81 -4.66 12.33
CA ALA A 17 -33.60 -5.40 12.05
C ALA A 17 -32.50 -4.45 12.50
N ALA A 18 -31.94 -4.72 13.69
CA ALA A 18 -30.58 -4.35 13.97
C ALA A 18 -29.77 -4.95 12.83
N GLY A 19 -29.59 -4.17 11.77
CA GLY A 19 -28.62 -4.44 10.75
C GLY A 19 -27.31 -4.50 11.51
N CYS A 20 -26.89 -5.71 11.84
CA CYS A 20 -25.48 -6.00 11.96
C CYS A 20 -24.95 -5.69 10.56
N VAL A 21 -24.59 -4.42 10.32
CA VAL A 21 -23.70 -4.09 9.23
C VAL A 21 -22.41 -4.73 9.68
N ALA A 22 -22.16 -5.95 9.20
CA ALA A 22 -20.84 -6.52 9.28
C ALA A 22 -19.92 -5.49 8.63
N GLU A 23 -19.07 -4.86 9.42
CA GLU A 23 -18.05 -3.98 8.88
C GLU A 23 -17.10 -4.86 8.08
N GLU A 24 -17.30 -4.89 6.77
CA GLU A 24 -16.46 -5.64 5.83
C GLU A 24 -15.05 -5.05 5.88
N THR A 25 -14.12 -5.88 6.34
CA THR A 25 -12.69 -5.58 6.40
C THR A 25 -12.00 -6.27 5.23
N ALA A 26 -10.95 -5.67 4.70
CA ALA A 26 -10.14 -6.28 3.66
C ALA A 26 -9.49 -7.58 4.15
N GLU A 27 -9.75 -8.69 3.48
CA GLU A 27 -9.17 -10.00 3.75
C GLU A 27 -8.28 -10.46 2.60
N LYS A 28 -7.46 -11.48 2.86
CA LYS A 28 -6.59 -12.07 1.82
C LYS A 28 -7.43 -12.59 0.66
N GLY A 29 -7.06 -12.21 -0.56
CA GLY A 29 -7.78 -12.55 -1.78
C GLY A 29 -8.75 -11.45 -2.25
N ASP A 30 -9.06 -10.47 -1.40
CA ASP A 30 -9.90 -9.35 -1.81
C ASP A 30 -9.14 -8.43 -2.77
N THR A 31 -9.86 -7.87 -3.73
CA THR A 31 -9.33 -6.81 -4.59
C THR A 31 -9.75 -5.47 -4.02
N VAL A 32 -8.76 -4.65 -3.65
CA VAL A 32 -8.97 -3.35 -3.01
C VAL A 32 -8.42 -2.23 -3.88
N ALA A 33 -8.98 -1.04 -3.72
CA ALA A 33 -8.51 0.18 -4.37
C ALA A 33 -8.09 1.20 -3.31
N VAL A 34 -6.82 1.60 -3.32
CA VAL A 34 -6.23 2.42 -2.25
C VAL A 34 -5.61 3.71 -2.79
N TYR A 35 -5.80 4.78 -2.02
CA TYR A 35 -4.96 5.96 -2.10
C TYR A 35 -3.87 5.88 -1.04
N TYR A 36 -2.66 6.27 -1.40
CA TYR A 36 -1.52 6.26 -0.49
C TYR A 36 -0.56 7.42 -0.78
N THR A 37 0.24 7.71 0.24
CA THR A 37 1.37 8.62 0.16
C THR A 37 2.55 7.92 0.82
N LEU A 38 3.63 7.75 0.07
CA LEU A 38 4.91 7.26 0.56
C LEU A 38 5.80 8.46 0.89
N SER A 39 6.29 8.50 2.13
CA SER A 39 7.18 9.55 2.61
C SER A 39 8.35 8.98 3.39
N LEU A 40 9.48 9.67 3.35
CA LEU A 40 10.61 9.46 4.23
C LEU A 40 10.31 10.00 5.64
N ASP A 41 11.16 9.65 6.60
CA ASP A 41 11.02 10.03 8.00
C ASP A 41 11.12 11.53 8.26
N ASP A 42 11.83 12.24 7.38
CA ASP A 42 11.94 13.70 7.38
C ASP A 42 10.70 14.40 6.80
N GLY A 43 9.71 13.63 6.33
CA GLY A 43 8.48 14.14 5.73
C GLY A 43 8.56 14.36 4.22
N THR A 44 9.71 14.11 3.58
CA THR A 44 9.85 14.18 2.13
C THR A 44 8.92 13.15 1.47
N VAL A 45 7.95 13.63 0.68
CA VAL A 45 7.05 12.76 -0.08
C VAL A 45 7.79 12.23 -1.31
N TYR A 46 7.92 10.91 -1.38
CA TYR A 46 8.56 10.24 -2.52
C TYR A 46 7.53 9.90 -3.61
N GLU A 47 6.35 9.43 -3.21
CA GLU A 47 5.28 9.07 -4.14
C GLU A 47 3.90 9.33 -3.52
N SER A 48 2.92 9.71 -4.35
CA SER A 48 1.52 9.78 -3.95
C SER A 48 0.59 9.66 -5.16
N ASN A 49 -0.50 8.93 -4.97
CA ASN A 49 -1.61 8.84 -5.91
C ASN A 49 -2.89 9.54 -5.43
N VAL A 50 -2.84 10.27 -4.31
CA VAL A 50 -4.00 11.04 -3.82
C VAL A 50 -4.42 12.07 -4.87
N GLY A 51 -5.70 12.05 -5.25
CA GLY A 51 -6.25 12.90 -6.33
C GLY A 51 -5.98 12.39 -7.75
N LYS A 52 -5.44 11.18 -7.91
CA LYS A 52 -5.24 10.49 -9.21
C LYS A 52 -6.06 9.20 -9.25
N THR A 53 -5.65 8.23 -10.07
CA THR A 53 -6.24 6.88 -10.10
C THR A 53 -5.81 6.08 -8.86
N PRO A 54 -6.75 5.44 -8.13
CA PRO A 54 -6.43 4.51 -7.06
C PRO A 54 -5.52 3.37 -7.54
N LEU A 55 -4.64 2.91 -6.66
CA LEU A 55 -3.89 1.68 -6.88
C LEU A 55 -4.82 0.49 -6.57
N SER A 56 -5.00 -0.41 -7.54
CA SER A 56 -5.80 -1.63 -7.34
C SER A 56 -4.87 -2.85 -7.28
N PHE A 57 -5.05 -3.67 -6.25
CA PHE A 57 -4.27 -4.90 -6.05
C PHE A 57 -5.06 -5.93 -5.23
N THR A 58 -4.57 -7.17 -5.22
CA THR A 58 -5.15 -8.25 -4.41
C THR A 58 -4.40 -8.39 -3.08
N VAL A 59 -5.13 -8.29 -1.97
CA VAL A 59 -4.57 -8.37 -0.62
C VAL A 59 -3.98 -9.76 -0.36
N GLY A 60 -2.75 -9.80 0.16
CA GLY A 60 -2.01 -11.02 0.46
C GLY A 60 -1.43 -11.73 -0.76
N ALA A 61 -1.54 -11.15 -1.97
CA ALA A 61 -1.01 -11.77 -3.19
C ALA A 61 0.50 -11.54 -3.40
N GLY A 62 1.16 -10.73 -2.54
CA GLY A 62 2.59 -10.43 -2.66
C GLY A 62 2.94 -9.55 -3.87
N GLN A 63 1.95 -8.85 -4.44
CA GLN A 63 2.15 -7.88 -5.51
C GLN A 63 2.72 -6.54 -4.99
N MET A 64 2.55 -6.31 -3.69
CA MET A 64 2.99 -5.13 -2.96
C MET A 64 4.12 -5.49 -2.01
N ILE A 65 4.89 -4.49 -1.56
CA ILE A 65 5.85 -4.68 -0.48
C ILE A 65 5.16 -5.28 0.75
N SER A 66 5.83 -6.18 1.45
CA SER A 66 5.21 -7.04 2.47
C SER A 66 4.54 -6.25 3.59
N GLY A 67 5.15 -5.16 4.04
CA GLY A 67 4.58 -4.28 5.06
C GLY A 67 3.36 -3.51 4.60
N PHE A 68 3.27 -3.15 3.31
CA PHE A 68 2.09 -2.49 2.75
C PHE A 68 0.92 -3.46 2.63
N ASP A 69 1.17 -4.66 2.13
CA ASP A 69 0.16 -5.71 1.99
C ASP A 69 -0.44 -6.08 3.36
N ALA A 70 0.43 -6.31 4.35
CA ALA A 70 0.02 -6.59 5.73
C ALA A 70 -0.71 -5.42 6.41
N ALA A 71 -0.40 -4.17 6.06
CA ALA A 71 -1.05 -3.00 6.64
C ALA A 71 -2.50 -2.83 6.17
N VAL A 72 -2.79 -3.25 4.94
CA VAL A 72 -4.12 -3.15 4.32
C VAL A 72 -5.05 -4.27 4.79
N GLU A 73 -4.51 -5.45 5.11
CA GLU A 73 -5.28 -6.52 5.74
C GLU A 73 -5.97 -6.02 7.02
N GLY A 74 -7.27 -6.30 7.13
CA GLY A 74 -8.14 -5.87 8.22
C GLY A 74 -8.60 -4.41 8.16
N MET A 75 -8.20 -3.61 7.16
CA MET A 75 -8.70 -2.24 6.99
C MET A 75 -10.15 -2.23 6.50
N LYS A 76 -10.91 -1.24 6.96
CA LYS A 76 -12.27 -1.00 6.46
C LYS A 76 -12.27 -0.04 5.29
N VAL A 77 -13.31 -0.12 4.45
CA VAL A 77 -13.51 0.86 3.37
C VAL A 77 -13.61 2.27 3.96
N GLY A 78 -12.79 3.19 3.44
CA GLY A 78 -12.71 4.58 3.90
C GLY A 78 -11.81 4.80 5.11
N GLU A 79 -11.25 3.75 5.71
CA GLU A 79 -10.24 3.89 6.77
C GLU A 79 -8.95 4.50 6.21
N THR A 80 -8.31 5.35 7.01
CA THR A 80 -6.96 5.82 6.76
C THR A 80 -6.04 5.31 7.86
N LYS A 81 -4.95 4.65 7.46
CA LYS A 81 -3.94 4.12 8.37
C LYS A 81 -2.58 4.70 8.01
N LYS A 82 -1.81 5.11 9.03
CA LYS A 82 -0.40 5.49 8.87
C LYS A 82 0.46 4.37 9.44
N VAL A 83 1.30 3.79 8.59
CA VAL A 83 2.27 2.77 8.97
C VAL A 83 3.67 3.27 8.66
N ARG A 84 4.63 2.89 9.51
CA ARG A 84 6.05 3.07 9.26
C ARG A 84 6.62 1.69 9.02
N LEU A 85 7.23 1.48 7.85
CA LEU A 85 7.79 0.20 7.46
C LEU A 85 9.30 0.22 7.67
N SER A 86 9.84 -0.86 8.22
CA SER A 86 11.28 -1.10 8.22
C SER A 86 11.77 -1.42 6.80
N PRO A 87 13.08 -1.31 6.51
CA PRO A 87 13.62 -1.69 5.21
C PRO A 87 13.26 -3.13 4.83
N ALA A 88 13.34 -4.07 5.78
CA ALA A 88 12.98 -5.47 5.59
C ALA A 88 11.50 -5.71 5.19
N GLU A 89 10.59 -4.83 5.61
CA GLU A 89 9.17 -4.87 5.23
C GLU A 89 8.87 -4.11 3.92
N ALA A 90 9.87 -3.40 3.40
CA ALA A 90 9.75 -2.56 2.22
C ALA A 90 10.66 -3.06 1.08
N TYR A 91 11.80 -2.40 0.85
CA TYR A 91 12.69 -2.64 -0.28
C TYR A 91 14.00 -3.36 0.09
N GLY A 92 14.11 -3.84 1.32
CA GLY A 92 15.31 -4.50 1.85
C GLY A 92 16.32 -3.53 2.44
N GLU A 93 17.33 -4.09 3.10
CA GLU A 93 18.49 -3.35 3.59
C GLU A 93 19.45 -3.03 2.44
N ILE A 94 20.24 -1.98 2.62
CA ILE A 94 21.38 -1.75 1.73
C ILE A 94 22.39 -2.87 1.99
N THR A 95 22.81 -3.53 0.92
CA THR A 95 23.80 -4.60 0.98
C THR A 95 25.07 -4.18 0.24
N ASP A 96 26.23 -4.49 0.83
CA ASP A 96 27.54 -4.07 0.29
C ASP A 96 27.83 -4.68 -1.10
N ASP A 97 27.18 -5.80 -1.43
CA ASP A 97 27.27 -6.45 -2.75
C ASP A 97 26.57 -5.65 -3.87
N MET A 98 25.63 -4.76 -3.51
CA MET A 98 24.97 -3.81 -4.42
C MET A 98 25.77 -2.51 -4.60
N LEU A 99 26.91 -2.37 -3.92
CA LEU A 99 27.80 -1.22 -4.05
C LEU A 99 29.04 -1.58 -4.88
N GLN A 100 29.21 -0.92 -6.02
CA GLN A 100 30.39 -1.10 -6.85
C GLN A 100 31.19 0.20 -6.95
N THR A 101 32.46 0.14 -6.57
CA THR A 101 33.41 1.22 -6.83
C THR A 101 33.94 1.09 -8.25
N VAL A 102 33.72 2.11 -9.07
CA VAL A 102 34.20 2.17 -10.45
C VAL A 102 34.98 3.47 -10.66
N PRO A 103 36.14 3.44 -11.33
CA PRO A 103 36.85 4.67 -11.70
C PRO A 103 35.96 5.57 -12.57
N ALA A 104 35.74 6.81 -12.12
CA ALA A 104 34.82 7.74 -12.77
C ALA A 104 35.19 8.01 -14.25
N ALA A 105 36.48 8.02 -14.58
CA ALA A 105 36.96 8.21 -15.95
C ALA A 105 36.58 7.04 -16.89
N GLU A 106 36.66 5.81 -16.40
CA GLU A 106 36.26 4.62 -17.17
C GLU A 106 34.75 4.58 -17.39
N LEU A 107 34.00 4.88 -16.33
CA LEU A 107 32.54 4.95 -16.41
C LEU A 107 32.08 6.05 -17.38
N ALA A 108 32.70 7.25 -17.33
CA ALA A 108 32.39 8.33 -18.26
C ALA A 108 32.69 7.95 -19.73
N ALA A 109 33.79 7.23 -19.97
CA ALA A 109 34.15 6.73 -21.29
C ALA A 109 33.12 5.70 -21.81
N GLN A 110 32.62 4.81 -20.95
CA GLN A 110 31.61 3.81 -21.33
C GLN A 110 30.24 4.41 -21.62
N VAL A 111 29.80 5.37 -20.79
CA VAL A 111 28.49 6.03 -20.97
C VAL A 111 28.55 7.12 -22.06
N GLY A 112 29.75 7.53 -22.48
CA GLY A 112 29.96 8.55 -23.52
C GLY A 112 29.60 9.97 -23.06
N ARG A 113 29.60 10.21 -21.75
CA ARG A 113 29.30 11.50 -21.12
C ARG A 113 29.97 11.64 -19.77
N THR A 114 30.13 12.87 -19.29
CA THR A 114 30.53 13.13 -17.90
C THR A 114 29.47 12.56 -16.94
N VAL A 115 29.95 11.91 -15.87
CA VAL A 115 29.11 11.37 -14.80
C VAL A 115 29.26 12.25 -13.56
N SER A 116 28.14 12.58 -12.93
CA SER A 116 28.06 13.37 -11.70
C SER A 116 27.39 12.57 -10.57
N SER A 117 27.63 12.99 -9.33
CA SER A 117 26.89 12.44 -8.18
C SER A 117 25.39 12.61 -8.37
N GLY A 118 24.62 11.55 -8.14
CA GLY A 118 23.16 11.53 -8.31
C GLY A 118 22.68 11.15 -9.70
N ASP A 119 23.58 10.95 -10.68
CA ASP A 119 23.20 10.45 -12.00
C ASP A 119 22.63 9.03 -11.90
N VAL A 120 21.47 8.80 -12.53
CA VAL A 120 20.94 7.46 -12.75
C VAL A 120 21.54 6.91 -14.05
N LEU A 121 22.20 5.75 -13.95
CA LEU A 121 22.86 5.08 -15.06
C LEU A 121 22.24 3.69 -15.27
N GLN A 122 22.02 3.32 -16.53
CA GLN A 122 21.71 1.94 -16.89
C GLN A 122 23.03 1.20 -17.13
N VAL A 123 23.31 0.20 -16.30
CA VAL A 123 24.51 -0.63 -16.38
C VAL A 123 24.15 -2.07 -16.66
N THR A 124 24.93 -2.75 -17.49
CA THR A 124 24.82 -4.20 -17.66
C THR A 124 25.81 -4.85 -16.70
N ILE A 125 25.29 -5.49 -15.66
CA ILE A 125 26.10 -6.22 -14.70
C ILE A 125 26.15 -7.67 -15.16
N ASN A 126 27.33 -8.16 -15.53
CA ASN A 126 27.54 -9.58 -15.79
C ASN A 126 27.62 -10.31 -14.44
N THR A 127 26.46 -10.55 -13.83
CA THR A 127 26.33 -11.41 -12.68
C THR A 127 26.56 -12.85 -13.15
N GLY A 128 27.80 -13.32 -13.10
CA GLY A 128 28.10 -14.73 -13.36
C GLY A 128 27.20 -15.60 -12.47
N SER A 129 26.23 -16.29 -13.09
CA SER A 129 25.35 -17.32 -12.53
C SER A 129 25.30 -17.40 -11.00
N GLY A 130 24.48 -16.58 -10.33
CA GLY A 130 24.41 -16.68 -8.87
C GLY A 130 23.38 -15.84 -8.13
N TYR A 131 22.84 -14.77 -8.71
CA TYR A 131 21.68 -14.09 -8.14
C TYR A 131 20.44 -14.71 -8.76
N GLN A 132 19.87 -15.70 -8.07
CA GLN A 132 18.47 -16.12 -8.21
C GLN A 132 17.68 -15.46 -7.08
#